data_AF-A0A7C9JCB7-F1
#
_entry.id   AF-A0A7C9JCB7-F1
#
_cell.length_a   1.000
_cell.length_b   1.000
_cell.length_c   1.000
_cell.angle_alpha   90.00
_cell.angle_beta   90.00
_cell.angle_gamma   90.00
#
_symmetry.space_group_name_H-M   'P 1'
#
loop_
_entity.id
_entity.type
_entity.pdbx_description
1 polymer ?
#
loop_
_entity_poly.entity_id
_entity_poly.type
_entity_poly.pdbx_seq_one_letter_code
_entity_poly.pdbx_strand_id
1 'polypeptide(L)'
;MALVVQKYGGSSVADATSIKRVAQRIVATKKAGNEVVVVVSAMGDTTDELLDLAQQVSPLPPGRELDMLLTSGERISMALLAMAIANLGQEARSFTGSQAGVITDSIHGKARIIDVSPGRLRDALDKGHIAIVAGFQGVSQDTKDITTLGRGGSDTTAVALAAALGADVCEIYTDVDGIFTADPRVASKARKIPRISYEETLEMAACGAKILHLRCVEYARRFNLPIHVRSSFSTKEGTWVTSDPATEGTEVEQPIISGVAHDRSEAKITVVGVPDKVGEAAAIFRTLADAEINIDMIVQNVSAAATGRTDISFTLPTSDAPTALTALKKMQDQVVFETLLFDDQIGKVSLIGAGMRSHPGVTAKFFGALADAGVNIGMISTSEIRISVIVDQDQVDAAVNAAHSAFNLDADQVEAVVYGGTGR
;
A
#
# COMPACT_ATOMS: atom_id res chain seq x y z
N MET A 1 -25.14 18.30 -2.44
CA MET A 1 -25.19 16.92 -2.95
C MET A 1 -23.77 16.59 -3.36
N ALA A 2 -23.07 15.82 -2.53
CA ALA A 2 -21.71 15.39 -2.81
C ALA A 2 -21.72 14.00 -3.47
N LEU A 3 -20.70 13.69 -4.26
CA LEU A 3 -20.44 12.35 -4.77
C LEU A 3 -19.35 11.70 -3.92
N VAL A 4 -19.71 10.60 -3.26
CA VAL A 4 -18.83 9.85 -2.35
C VAL A 4 -18.56 8.47 -2.94
N VAL A 5 -17.28 8.11 -3.05
CA VAL A 5 -16.87 6.74 -3.36
C VAL A 5 -16.41 6.05 -2.08
N GLN A 6 -17.03 4.93 -1.71
CA GLN A 6 -16.72 4.19 -0.49
C GLN A 6 -16.13 2.83 -0.84
N LYS A 7 -14.89 2.56 -0.45
CA LYS A 7 -14.29 1.23 -0.57
C LYS A 7 -14.39 0.48 0.75
N TYR A 8 -14.81 -0.78 0.70
CA TYR A 8 -14.82 -1.69 1.86
C TYR A 8 -13.85 -2.86 1.62
N GLY A 9 -12.86 -3.00 2.51
CA GLY A 9 -11.92 -4.12 2.50
C GLY A 9 -12.53 -5.46 2.91
N GLY A 10 -11.79 -6.55 2.75
CA GLY A 10 -12.29 -7.91 3.00
C GLY A 10 -12.76 -8.12 4.44
N SER A 11 -12.05 -7.56 5.43
CA SER A 11 -12.46 -7.58 6.84
C SER A 11 -13.78 -6.83 7.09
N SER A 12 -14.08 -5.79 6.32
CA SER A 12 -15.35 -5.05 6.42
C SER A 12 -16.56 -5.84 5.89
N VAL A 13 -16.34 -6.82 5.02
CA VAL A 13 -17.39 -7.65 4.38
C VAL A 13 -17.20 -9.15 4.64
N ALA A 14 -16.49 -9.52 5.70
CA ALA A 14 -16.09 -10.90 5.97
C ALA A 14 -17.27 -11.88 6.17
N ASP A 15 -18.40 -11.38 6.67
CA ASP A 15 -19.56 -12.19 6.99
C ASP A 15 -20.87 -11.41 6.76
N ALA A 16 -22.01 -12.11 6.85
CA ALA A 16 -23.32 -11.52 6.61
C ALA A 16 -23.69 -10.38 7.58
N THR A 17 -23.24 -10.43 8.83
CA THR A 17 -23.44 -9.34 9.82
C THR A 17 -22.63 -8.12 9.42
N SER A 18 -21.37 -8.33 9.03
CA SER A 18 -20.48 -7.28 8.53
C SER A 18 -21.04 -6.62 7.26
N ILE A 19 -21.55 -7.40 6.29
CA ILE A 19 -22.23 -6.88 5.09
C ILE A 19 -23.47 -6.05 5.45
N LYS A 20 -24.30 -6.50 6.40
CA LYS A 20 -25.47 -5.72 6.85
C LYS A 20 -25.07 -4.39 7.48
N ARG A 21 -24.00 -4.37 8.30
CA ARG A 21 -23.44 -3.14 8.88
C ARG A 21 -22.96 -2.17 7.81
N VAL A 22 -22.25 -2.68 6.80
CA VAL A 22 -21.80 -1.89 5.63
C VAL A 22 -23.00 -1.32 4.86
N ALA A 23 -24.02 -2.14 4.58
CA ALA A 23 -25.24 -1.69 3.89
C ALA A 23 -25.95 -0.55 4.65
N GLN A 24 -26.08 -0.65 5.97
CA GLN A 24 -26.67 0.41 6.80
C GLN A 24 -25.90 1.73 6.67
N ARG A 25 -24.56 1.68 6.65
CA ARG A 25 -23.71 2.87 6.48
C ARG A 25 -23.85 3.50 5.10
N ILE A 26 -23.87 2.71 4.05
CA ILE A 26 -24.07 3.18 2.67
C ILE A 26 -25.42 3.88 2.55
N VAL A 27 -26.49 3.25 3.06
CA VAL A 27 -27.83 3.82 3.03
C VAL A 27 -27.93 5.10 3.86
N ALA A 28 -27.26 5.17 5.02
CA ALA A 28 -27.18 6.40 5.80
C ALA A 28 -26.49 7.53 5.02
N THR A 29 -25.38 7.22 4.34
CA THR A 29 -24.65 8.18 3.49
C THR A 29 -25.53 8.70 2.36
N LYS A 30 -26.31 7.82 1.72
CA LYS A 30 -27.26 8.23 0.67
C LYS A 30 -28.41 9.07 1.21
N LYS A 31 -28.99 8.69 2.36
CA LYS A 31 -30.06 9.45 3.03
C LYS A 31 -29.64 10.85 3.46
N ALA A 32 -28.34 11.08 3.66
CA ALA A 32 -27.77 12.41 3.89
C ALA A 32 -27.73 13.29 2.62
N GLY A 33 -28.22 12.81 1.47
CA GLY A 33 -28.31 13.58 0.22
C GLY A 33 -27.08 13.46 -0.68
N ASN A 34 -26.33 12.36 -0.56
CA ASN A 34 -25.13 12.10 -1.37
C ASN A 34 -25.40 11.08 -2.47
N GLU A 35 -24.72 11.25 -3.61
CA GLU A 35 -24.54 10.19 -4.59
C GLU A 35 -23.46 9.22 -4.06
N VAL A 36 -23.69 7.91 -4.18
CA VAL A 36 -22.80 6.91 -3.57
C VAL A 36 -22.42 5.83 -4.57
N VAL A 37 -21.11 5.72 -4.79
CA VAL A 37 -20.49 4.57 -5.46
C VAL A 37 -19.77 3.76 -4.40
N VAL A 38 -19.89 2.44 -4.46
CA VAL A 38 -19.30 1.53 -3.49
C VAL A 38 -18.36 0.59 -4.22
N VAL A 39 -17.14 0.43 -3.72
CA VAL A 39 -16.20 -0.59 -4.19
C VAL A 39 -16.03 -1.64 -3.09
N VAL A 40 -16.14 -2.92 -3.45
CA VAL A 40 -15.98 -4.02 -2.48
C VAL A 40 -14.87 -4.98 -2.90
N SER A 41 -14.11 -5.44 -1.92
CA SER A 41 -13.21 -6.59 -2.03
C SER A 41 -13.95 -7.92 -1.84
N ALA A 42 -13.28 -9.03 -2.12
CA ALA A 42 -13.74 -10.36 -1.71
C ALA A 42 -13.94 -10.43 -0.18
N MET A 43 -14.78 -11.36 0.28
CA MET A 43 -15.09 -11.53 1.70
C MET A 43 -13.90 -12.10 2.46
N GLY A 44 -13.52 -11.49 3.59
CA GLY A 44 -12.51 -12.03 4.49
C GLY A 44 -11.21 -12.39 3.76
N ASP A 45 -10.77 -13.64 3.91
CA ASP A 45 -9.55 -14.19 3.32
C ASP A 45 -9.81 -14.97 2.01
N THR A 46 -11.00 -14.83 1.39
CA THR A 46 -11.40 -15.62 0.21
C THR A 46 -10.42 -15.49 -0.96
N THR A 47 -9.80 -14.33 -1.19
CA THR A 47 -8.79 -14.19 -2.26
C THR A 47 -7.59 -15.10 -2.03
N ASP A 48 -7.11 -15.19 -0.80
CA ASP A 48 -5.98 -16.05 -0.44
C ASP A 48 -6.38 -17.53 -0.52
N GLU A 49 -7.58 -17.89 -0.05
CA GLU A 49 -8.11 -19.25 -0.18
C GLU A 49 -8.21 -19.71 -1.65
N LEU A 50 -8.62 -18.81 -2.56
CA LEU A 50 -8.69 -19.08 -4.00
C LEU A 50 -7.30 -19.20 -4.63
N LEU A 51 -6.33 -18.40 -4.19
CA LEU A 51 -4.93 -18.52 -4.61
C LEU A 51 -4.34 -19.87 -4.18
N ASP A 52 -4.53 -20.25 -2.91
CA ASP A 52 -4.07 -21.52 -2.36
C ASP A 52 -4.70 -22.71 -3.10
N LEU A 53 -6.00 -22.64 -3.40
CA LEU A 53 -6.69 -23.66 -4.18
C LEU A 53 -6.15 -23.75 -5.62
N ALA A 54 -5.89 -22.60 -6.27
CA ALA A 54 -5.32 -22.58 -7.61
C ALA A 54 -3.94 -23.26 -7.66
N GLN A 55 -3.10 -23.01 -6.64
CA GLN A 55 -1.77 -23.63 -6.52
C GLN A 55 -1.83 -25.14 -6.29
N GLN A 56 -2.84 -25.61 -5.54
CA GLN A 56 -3.08 -27.06 -5.37
C GLN A 56 -3.49 -27.74 -6.68
N VAL A 57 -4.21 -27.03 -7.56
CA VAL A 57 -4.63 -27.54 -8.87
C VAL A 57 -3.49 -27.46 -9.89
N SER A 58 -2.73 -26.37 -9.89
CA SER A 58 -1.59 -26.15 -10.79
C SER A 58 -0.46 -25.42 -10.07
N PRO A 59 0.77 -25.96 -10.04
CA PRO A 59 1.93 -25.26 -9.48
C PRO A 59 2.26 -23.93 -10.18
N LEU A 60 1.80 -23.76 -11.43
CA LEU A 60 1.97 -22.53 -12.21
C LEU A 60 0.64 -22.21 -12.92
N PRO A 61 -0.36 -21.64 -12.22
CA PRO A 61 -1.66 -21.33 -12.81
C PRO A 61 -1.51 -20.34 -13.97
N PRO A 62 -2.14 -20.57 -15.14
CA PRO A 62 -2.17 -19.58 -16.21
C PRO A 62 -2.82 -18.28 -15.73
N GLY A 63 -2.12 -17.15 -15.90
CA GLY A 63 -2.56 -15.85 -15.34
C GLY A 63 -3.98 -15.43 -15.75
N ARG A 64 -4.37 -15.72 -16.99
CA ARG A 64 -5.72 -15.44 -17.50
C ARG A 64 -6.83 -16.13 -16.71
N GLU A 65 -6.64 -17.42 -16.40
CA GLU A 65 -7.62 -18.18 -15.61
C GLU A 65 -7.55 -17.81 -14.14
N LEU A 66 -6.36 -17.48 -13.65
CA LEU A 66 -6.20 -17.02 -12.28
C LEU A 66 -6.97 -15.71 -12.06
N ASP A 67 -6.88 -14.76 -12.98
CA ASP A 67 -7.67 -13.53 -12.94
C ASP A 67 -9.17 -13.83 -12.95
N MET A 68 -9.61 -14.77 -13.80
CA MET A 68 -11.01 -15.19 -13.84
C MET A 68 -11.49 -15.80 -12.52
N LEU A 69 -10.64 -16.60 -11.86
CA LEU A 69 -10.93 -17.21 -10.56
C LEU A 69 -11.04 -16.14 -9.48
N LEU A 70 -10.04 -15.26 -9.34
CA LEU A 70 -9.98 -14.31 -8.23
C LEU A 70 -11.14 -13.31 -8.28
N THR A 71 -11.51 -12.85 -9.49
CA THR A 71 -12.64 -11.92 -9.67
C THR A 71 -14.00 -12.48 -9.25
N SER A 72 -14.12 -13.80 -9.06
CA SER A 72 -15.34 -14.40 -8.52
C SER A 72 -15.61 -13.97 -7.06
N GLY A 73 -14.55 -13.71 -6.28
CA GLY A 73 -14.64 -13.30 -4.88
C GLY A 73 -15.36 -11.95 -4.72
N GLU A 74 -14.95 -10.92 -5.47
CA GLU A 74 -15.61 -9.62 -5.41
C GLU A 74 -17.04 -9.67 -5.96
N ARG A 75 -17.33 -10.57 -6.90
CA ARG A 75 -18.67 -10.75 -7.46
C ARG A 75 -19.65 -11.31 -6.42
N ILE A 76 -19.18 -12.20 -5.53
CA ILE A 76 -19.97 -12.69 -4.39
C ILE A 76 -20.29 -11.52 -3.45
N SER A 77 -19.28 -10.75 -3.04
CA SER A 77 -19.44 -9.60 -2.13
C SER A 77 -20.42 -8.56 -2.67
N MET A 78 -20.28 -8.16 -3.94
CA MET A 78 -21.13 -7.10 -4.51
C MET A 78 -22.60 -7.52 -4.62
N ALA A 79 -22.86 -8.81 -4.86
CA ALA A 79 -24.21 -9.35 -4.98
C ALA A 79 -24.90 -9.39 -3.60
N LEU A 80 -24.21 -9.91 -2.59
CA LEU A 80 -24.73 -9.94 -1.21
C LEU A 80 -24.98 -8.54 -0.66
N LEU A 81 -24.07 -7.60 -0.94
CA LEU A 81 -24.25 -6.20 -0.53
C LEU A 81 -25.46 -5.55 -1.22
N ALA A 82 -25.66 -5.80 -2.52
CA ALA A 82 -26.84 -5.31 -3.23
C ALA A 82 -28.15 -5.83 -2.60
N MET A 83 -28.21 -7.11 -2.24
CA MET A 83 -29.37 -7.70 -1.55
C MET A 83 -29.60 -7.04 -0.18
N ALA A 84 -28.54 -6.78 0.57
CA ALA A 84 -28.64 -6.13 1.88
C ALA A 84 -29.14 -4.68 1.77
N ILE A 85 -28.69 -3.92 0.76
CA ILE A 85 -29.15 -2.57 0.49
C ILE A 85 -30.62 -2.56 0.04
N ALA A 86 -31.02 -3.51 -0.80
CA ALA A 86 -32.42 -3.67 -1.22
C ALA A 86 -33.36 -3.90 -0.03
N ASN A 87 -32.95 -4.70 0.95
CA ASN A 87 -33.71 -4.92 2.18
C ASN A 87 -33.89 -3.65 3.05
N LEU A 88 -33.03 -2.65 2.85
CA LEU A 88 -33.13 -1.34 3.51
C LEU A 88 -33.95 -0.32 2.70
N GLY A 89 -34.61 -0.77 1.62
CA GLY A 89 -35.50 0.04 0.80
C GLY A 89 -34.77 1.00 -0.15
N GLN A 90 -33.55 0.67 -0.56
CA GLN A 90 -32.78 1.43 -1.56
C GLN A 90 -32.47 0.57 -2.77
N GLU A 91 -32.44 1.17 -3.96
CA GLU A 91 -32.04 0.45 -5.17
C GLU A 91 -30.52 0.49 -5.37
N ALA A 92 -29.91 -0.68 -5.51
CA ALA A 92 -28.50 -0.83 -5.83
C ALA A 92 -28.30 -1.59 -7.16
N ARG A 93 -27.26 -1.22 -7.90
CA ARG A 93 -26.85 -1.87 -9.16
C ARG A 93 -25.40 -2.29 -9.08
N SER A 94 -25.13 -3.57 -9.30
CA SER A 94 -23.78 -4.14 -9.28
C SER A 94 -23.14 -4.11 -10.67
N PHE A 95 -21.86 -3.76 -10.73
CA PHE A 95 -21.05 -3.66 -11.94
C PHE A 95 -19.73 -4.40 -11.72
N THR A 96 -19.35 -5.26 -12.65
CA THR A 96 -17.96 -5.76 -12.72
C THR A 96 -17.01 -4.67 -13.19
N GLY A 97 -15.69 -4.83 -13.05
CA GLY A 97 -14.71 -3.84 -13.51
C GLY A 97 -14.88 -3.46 -14.99
N SER A 98 -15.13 -4.46 -15.83
CA SER A 98 -15.46 -4.24 -17.25
C SER A 98 -16.73 -3.41 -17.46
N GLN A 99 -17.77 -3.63 -16.65
CA GLN A 99 -19.02 -2.88 -16.72
C GLN A 99 -18.91 -1.49 -16.09
N ALA A 100 -17.96 -1.30 -15.17
CA ALA A 100 -17.61 -0.02 -14.58
C ALA A 100 -16.68 0.82 -15.46
N GLY A 101 -16.22 0.26 -16.59
CA GLY A 101 -15.36 0.95 -17.54
C GLY A 101 -13.90 1.03 -17.13
N VAL A 102 -13.42 0.14 -16.25
CA VAL A 102 -12.01 0.07 -15.84
C VAL A 102 -11.21 -0.66 -16.94
N ILE A 103 -10.51 0.10 -17.77
CA ILE A 103 -9.73 -0.40 -18.90
C ILE A 103 -8.28 -0.57 -18.47
N THR A 104 -7.70 -1.72 -18.76
CA THR A 104 -6.36 -2.12 -18.31
C THR A 104 -5.46 -2.57 -19.45
N ASP A 105 -4.16 -2.70 -19.16
CA ASP A 105 -3.23 -3.44 -20.02
C ASP A 105 -3.49 -4.97 -19.95
N SER A 106 -2.74 -5.74 -20.73
CA SER A 106 -2.93 -7.18 -20.88
C SER A 106 -2.09 -8.03 -19.90
N ILE A 107 -1.51 -7.42 -18.86
CA ILE A 107 -0.62 -8.12 -17.93
C ILE A 107 -1.45 -8.70 -16.77
N HIS A 108 -1.81 -9.98 -16.88
CA HIS A 108 -2.57 -10.69 -15.86
C HIS A 108 -1.89 -10.69 -14.48
N GLY A 109 -2.68 -10.64 -13.40
CA GLY A 109 -2.20 -10.62 -12.01
C GLY A 109 -1.66 -9.27 -11.51
N LYS A 110 -1.22 -8.38 -12.39
CA LYS A 110 -0.57 -7.10 -12.03
C LYS A 110 -0.90 -5.96 -13.02
N ALA A 111 -2.10 -6.00 -13.59
CA ALA A 111 -2.49 -5.09 -14.65
C ALA A 111 -2.49 -3.62 -14.19
N ARG A 112 -2.32 -2.71 -15.14
CA ARG A 112 -2.38 -1.26 -14.89
C ARG A 112 -3.61 -0.65 -15.54
N ILE A 113 -4.28 0.23 -14.79
CA ILE A 113 -5.40 1.02 -15.31
C ILE A 113 -4.84 2.00 -16.34
N ILE A 114 -5.33 1.89 -17.57
CA ILE A 114 -5.02 2.80 -18.68
C ILE A 114 -6.03 3.95 -18.69
N ASP A 115 -7.30 3.60 -18.56
CA ASP A 115 -8.42 4.55 -18.62
C ASP A 115 -9.60 4.06 -17.79
N VAL A 116 -10.46 5.00 -17.39
CA VAL A 116 -11.70 4.72 -16.66
C VAL A 116 -12.84 5.49 -17.32
N SER A 117 -13.79 4.74 -17.91
CA SER A 117 -14.96 5.27 -18.60
C SER A 117 -16.26 4.91 -17.85
N PRO A 118 -16.63 5.64 -16.78
CA PRO A 118 -17.67 5.22 -15.83
C PRO A 118 -19.10 5.57 -16.27
N GLY A 119 -19.40 5.57 -17.57
CA GLY A 119 -20.69 6.03 -18.11
C GLY A 119 -21.90 5.29 -17.51
N ARG A 120 -21.80 3.95 -17.40
CA ARG A 120 -22.86 3.13 -16.79
C ARG A 120 -23.08 3.42 -15.30
N LEU A 121 -22.04 3.86 -14.59
CA LEU A 121 -22.17 4.27 -13.19
C LEU A 121 -22.90 5.59 -13.11
N ARG A 122 -22.53 6.58 -13.92
CA ARG A 122 -23.21 7.88 -13.98
C ARG A 122 -24.70 7.70 -14.29
N ASP A 123 -25.05 6.89 -15.29
CA ASP A 123 -26.45 6.56 -15.62
C ASP A 123 -27.24 5.97 -14.44
N ALA A 124 -26.58 5.17 -13.59
CA ALA A 124 -27.21 4.59 -12.41
C ALA A 124 -27.37 5.62 -11.28
N LEU A 125 -26.38 6.48 -11.08
CA LEU A 125 -26.42 7.57 -10.11
C LEU A 125 -27.52 8.58 -10.46
N ASP A 126 -27.65 8.96 -11.74
CA ASP A 126 -28.68 9.88 -12.25
C ASP A 126 -30.10 9.35 -12.00
N LYS A 127 -30.28 8.03 -11.97
CA LYS A 127 -31.54 7.36 -11.62
C LYS A 127 -31.76 7.23 -10.11
N GLY A 128 -30.87 7.79 -9.30
CA GLY A 128 -30.92 7.71 -7.85
C GLY A 128 -30.52 6.36 -7.29
N HIS A 129 -29.86 5.47 -8.05
CA HIS A 129 -29.39 4.19 -7.53
C HIS A 129 -28.07 4.32 -6.77
N ILE A 130 -27.72 3.31 -5.96
CA ILE A 130 -26.37 3.11 -5.42
C ILE A 130 -25.62 2.22 -6.42
N ALA A 131 -24.47 2.67 -6.92
CA ALA A 131 -23.65 1.86 -7.80
C ALA A 131 -22.64 1.06 -6.97
N ILE A 132 -22.65 -0.28 -7.09
CA ILE A 132 -21.68 -1.16 -6.43
C ILE A 132 -20.76 -1.72 -7.50
N VAL A 133 -19.46 -1.59 -7.31
CA VAL A 133 -18.42 -2.09 -8.21
C VAL A 133 -17.63 -3.16 -7.49
N ALA A 134 -17.46 -4.31 -8.15
CA ALA A 134 -16.47 -5.28 -7.73
C ALA A 134 -15.08 -4.74 -8.07
N GLY A 135 -14.30 -4.42 -7.02
CA GLY A 135 -12.96 -3.84 -7.14
C GLY A 135 -11.93 -4.83 -7.69
N PHE A 136 -10.66 -4.43 -7.72
CA PHE A 136 -9.51 -5.30 -8.05
C PHE A 136 -9.43 -5.79 -9.51
N GLN A 137 -10.50 -5.62 -10.30
CA GLN A 137 -10.59 -6.11 -11.67
C GLN A 137 -10.78 -5.00 -12.71
N GLY A 138 -10.40 -5.32 -13.94
CA GLY A 138 -10.59 -4.51 -15.14
C GLY A 138 -10.80 -5.38 -16.38
N VAL A 139 -10.75 -4.74 -17.55
CA VAL A 139 -10.78 -5.41 -18.84
C VAL A 139 -9.63 -4.95 -19.72
N SER A 140 -8.88 -5.90 -20.26
CA SER A 140 -7.78 -5.58 -21.18
C SER A 140 -8.31 -4.82 -22.39
N GLN A 141 -7.65 -3.71 -22.74
CA GLN A 141 -7.97 -2.95 -23.93
C GLN A 141 -7.81 -3.78 -25.20
N ASP A 142 -6.81 -4.66 -25.26
CA ASP A 142 -6.43 -5.40 -26.46
C ASP A 142 -7.19 -6.72 -26.59
N THR A 143 -7.15 -7.56 -25.56
CA THR A 143 -7.68 -8.93 -25.63
C THR A 143 -9.14 -9.02 -25.22
N LYS A 144 -9.65 -8.00 -24.51
CA LYS A 144 -10.97 -8.00 -23.86
C LYS A 144 -11.12 -9.05 -22.75
N ASP A 145 -10.03 -9.66 -22.30
CA ASP A 145 -10.04 -10.56 -21.15
C ASP A 145 -10.20 -9.78 -19.84
N ILE A 146 -10.67 -10.50 -18.83
CA ILE A 146 -10.68 -10.02 -17.44
C ILE A 146 -9.24 -9.97 -16.96
N THR A 147 -8.87 -8.87 -16.30
CA THR A 147 -7.55 -8.72 -15.68
C THR A 147 -7.68 -8.32 -14.22
N THR A 148 -6.73 -8.72 -13.39
CA THR A 148 -6.64 -8.23 -12.01
C THR A 148 -5.50 -7.22 -11.84
N LEU A 149 -5.67 -6.29 -10.89
CA LEU A 149 -4.77 -5.16 -10.66
C LEU A 149 -3.62 -5.48 -9.68
N GLY A 150 -3.59 -6.69 -9.14
CA GLY A 150 -2.66 -7.10 -8.07
C GLY A 150 -3.08 -6.59 -6.68
N ARG A 151 -2.18 -6.75 -5.70
CA ARG A 151 -2.43 -6.33 -4.31
C ARG A 151 -2.84 -4.85 -4.25
N GLY A 152 -3.76 -4.53 -3.34
CA GLY A 152 -4.34 -3.18 -3.24
C GLY A 152 -5.18 -2.74 -4.45
N GLY A 153 -5.54 -3.68 -5.33
CA GLY A 153 -6.31 -3.38 -6.54
C GLY A 153 -7.64 -2.71 -6.24
N SER A 154 -8.39 -3.13 -5.22
CA SER A 154 -9.67 -2.50 -4.86
C SER A 154 -9.54 -1.04 -4.40
N ASP A 155 -8.48 -0.68 -3.68
CA ASP A 155 -8.22 0.71 -3.30
C ASP A 155 -7.94 1.55 -4.54
N THR A 156 -7.12 1.01 -5.44
CA THR A 156 -6.78 1.65 -6.72
C THR A 156 -8.02 1.81 -7.60
N THR A 157 -8.91 0.81 -7.67
CA THR A 157 -10.19 0.91 -8.39
C THR A 157 -11.05 2.04 -7.82
N ALA A 158 -11.15 2.14 -6.49
CA ALA A 158 -11.98 3.15 -5.84
C ALA A 158 -11.51 4.57 -6.14
N VAL A 159 -10.21 4.84 -6.01
CA VAL A 159 -9.64 6.14 -6.32
C VAL A 159 -9.72 6.46 -7.81
N ALA A 160 -9.51 5.48 -8.69
CA ALA A 160 -9.61 5.70 -10.13
C ALA A 160 -11.05 6.04 -10.57
N LEU A 161 -12.05 5.36 -10.01
CA LEU A 161 -13.47 5.67 -10.23
C LEU A 161 -13.84 7.03 -9.67
N ALA A 162 -13.38 7.35 -8.46
CA ALA A 162 -13.62 8.64 -7.83
C ALA A 162 -13.06 9.79 -8.66
N ALA A 163 -11.82 9.66 -9.16
CA ALA A 163 -11.21 10.64 -10.05
C ALA A 163 -11.99 10.78 -11.37
N ALA A 164 -12.37 9.65 -12.00
CA ALA A 164 -13.08 9.66 -13.28
C ALA A 164 -14.51 10.21 -13.18
N LEU A 165 -15.16 10.07 -12.03
CA LEU A 165 -16.50 10.61 -11.78
C LEU A 165 -16.50 12.04 -11.21
N GLY A 166 -15.33 12.60 -10.87
CA GLY A 166 -15.24 13.89 -10.20
C GLY A 166 -15.82 13.87 -8.78
N ALA A 167 -15.59 12.80 -8.03
CA ALA A 167 -16.06 12.65 -6.66
C ALA A 167 -15.39 13.64 -5.70
N ASP A 168 -16.12 14.06 -4.66
CA ASP A 168 -15.62 14.99 -3.64
C ASP A 168 -14.64 14.31 -2.68
N VAL A 169 -14.83 13.00 -2.43
CA VAL A 169 -14.00 12.21 -1.53
C VAL A 169 -14.04 10.72 -1.89
N CYS A 170 -12.90 10.05 -1.71
CA CYS A 170 -12.82 8.60 -1.69
C CYS A 170 -12.60 8.11 -0.24
N GLU A 171 -13.62 7.51 0.36
CA GLU A 171 -13.52 6.89 1.68
C GLU A 171 -12.97 5.46 1.55
N ILE A 172 -11.89 5.15 2.26
CA ILE A 172 -11.32 3.81 2.35
C ILE A 172 -11.63 3.24 3.72
N TYR A 173 -12.56 2.30 3.78
CA TYR A 173 -12.95 1.60 4.99
C TYR A 173 -12.12 0.33 5.21
N THR A 174 -11.57 0.25 6.41
CA THR A 174 -10.72 -0.85 6.87
C THR A 174 -11.07 -1.28 8.30
N ASP A 175 -10.23 -2.09 8.93
CA ASP A 175 -10.33 -2.60 10.31
C ASP A 175 -9.51 -1.79 11.33
N VAL A 176 -8.94 -0.66 10.91
CA VAL A 176 -8.28 0.32 11.77
C VAL A 176 -8.97 1.69 11.68
N ASP A 177 -8.89 2.46 12.76
CA ASP A 177 -9.58 3.75 12.91
C ASP A 177 -8.97 4.91 12.09
N GLY A 178 -7.91 4.67 11.33
CA GLY A 178 -7.17 5.66 10.55
C GLY A 178 -5.74 5.22 10.29
N ILE A 179 -4.91 6.15 9.85
CA ILE A 179 -3.45 6.00 9.78
C ILE A 179 -2.88 6.37 11.14
N PHE A 180 -1.94 5.57 11.64
CA PHE A 180 -1.29 5.76 12.94
C PHE A 180 0.17 6.15 12.75
N THR A 181 0.75 6.79 13.77
CA THR A 181 2.17 7.19 13.81
C THR A 181 3.13 5.99 13.77
N ALA A 182 2.68 4.78 14.06
CA ALA A 182 3.38 3.52 13.83
C ALA A 182 2.34 2.38 13.76
N ASP A 183 2.74 1.17 13.37
CA ASP A 183 1.84 0.00 13.48
C ASP A 183 1.48 -0.23 14.95
N PRO A 184 0.20 -0.13 15.34
CA PRO A 184 -0.21 -0.30 16.73
C PRO A 184 0.05 -1.69 17.31
N ARG A 185 0.28 -2.70 16.46
CA ARG A 185 0.65 -4.06 16.87
C ARG A 185 2.10 -4.14 17.37
N VAL A 186 2.96 -3.22 16.91
CA VAL A 186 4.37 -3.12 17.29
C VAL A 186 4.58 -2.03 18.34
N ALA A 187 3.97 -0.87 18.14
CA ALA A 187 4.02 0.28 19.04
C ALA A 187 2.63 0.55 19.61
N SER A 188 2.32 -0.01 20.79
CA SER A 188 0.98 0.09 21.40
C SER A 188 0.55 1.51 21.75
N LYS A 189 1.50 2.45 21.88
CA LYS A 189 1.25 3.88 22.10
C LYS A 189 1.14 4.68 20.81
N ALA A 190 1.01 4.04 19.64
CA ALA A 190 0.82 4.74 18.38
C ALA A 190 -0.43 5.62 18.42
N ARG A 191 -0.27 6.88 18.00
CA ARG A 191 -1.34 7.88 17.94
C ARG A 191 -1.98 7.88 16.56
N LYS A 192 -3.29 8.09 16.49
CA LYS A 192 -3.95 8.27 15.19
C LYS A 192 -3.59 9.64 14.61
N ILE A 193 -3.18 9.69 13.35
CA ILE A 193 -2.88 10.92 12.62
C ILE A 193 -4.20 11.50 12.07
N PRO A 194 -4.65 12.72 12.44
CA PRO A 194 -5.92 13.25 11.93
C PRO A 194 -5.85 13.64 10.44
N ARG A 195 -4.73 14.22 10.01
CA ARG A 195 -4.47 14.66 8.64
C ARG A 195 -3.02 14.38 8.26
N ILE A 196 -2.79 13.93 7.04
CA ILE A 196 -1.47 13.61 6.51
C ILE A 196 -1.38 13.98 5.04
N SER A 197 -0.19 14.36 4.56
CA SER A 197 0.00 14.67 3.15
C SER A 197 -0.02 13.42 2.26
N TYR A 198 -0.24 13.59 0.96
CA TYR A 198 -0.05 12.50 0.00
C TYR A 198 1.40 11.99 0.01
N GLU A 199 2.38 12.88 0.04
CA GLU A 199 3.80 12.57 0.04
C GLU A 199 4.20 11.72 1.25
N GLU A 200 3.78 12.11 2.46
CA GLU A 200 4.08 11.34 3.66
C GLU A 200 3.38 9.98 3.65
N THR A 201 2.14 9.93 3.15
CA THR A 201 1.41 8.66 3.02
C THR A 201 2.07 7.73 2.00
N LEU A 202 2.59 8.26 0.89
CA LEU A 202 3.37 7.50 -0.09
C LEU A 202 4.63 6.91 0.54
N GLU A 203 5.37 7.70 1.31
CA GLU A 203 6.58 7.24 1.98
C GLU A 203 6.27 6.19 3.06
N MET A 204 5.19 6.37 3.83
CA MET A 204 4.73 5.36 4.79
C MET A 204 4.34 4.05 4.09
N ALA A 205 3.55 4.12 3.01
CA ALA A 205 3.12 2.94 2.26
C ALA A 205 4.31 2.21 1.60
N ALA A 206 5.28 2.94 1.05
CA ALA A 206 6.51 2.38 0.49
C ALA A 206 7.39 1.69 1.55
N CYS A 207 7.27 2.09 2.82
CA CYS A 207 8.05 1.54 3.93
C CYS A 207 7.30 0.52 4.79
N GLY A 208 6.23 -0.08 4.25
CA GLY A 208 5.55 -1.22 4.87
C GLY A 208 4.26 -0.89 5.63
N ALA A 209 3.80 0.38 5.64
CA ALA A 209 2.50 0.71 6.22
C ALA A 209 1.36 0.09 5.39
N LYS A 210 0.75 -1.00 5.89
CA LYS A 210 -0.24 -1.82 5.17
C LYS A 210 -1.66 -1.24 5.08
N ILE A 211 -1.87 0.06 5.35
CA ILE A 211 -3.22 0.65 5.45
C ILE A 211 -3.76 1.11 4.08
N LEU A 212 -2.90 1.77 3.29
CA LEU A 212 -3.23 2.23 1.95
C LEU A 212 -2.19 1.71 0.98
N HIS A 213 -2.64 1.18 -0.15
CA HIS A 213 -1.72 0.74 -1.19
C HIS A 213 -1.07 1.93 -1.91
N LEU A 214 0.23 1.85 -2.20
CA LEU A 214 1.01 2.94 -2.83
C LEU A 214 0.32 3.52 -4.07
N ARG A 215 -0.08 2.65 -5.02
CA ARG A 215 -0.73 3.04 -6.28
C ARG A 215 -2.03 3.84 -6.07
N CYS A 216 -2.77 3.56 -5.01
CA CYS A 216 -4.00 4.28 -4.65
C CYS A 216 -3.68 5.73 -4.27
N VAL A 217 -2.66 5.93 -3.42
CA VAL A 217 -2.23 7.25 -2.97
C VAL A 217 -1.61 8.06 -4.12
N GLU A 218 -0.81 7.42 -4.98
CA GLU A 218 -0.24 8.06 -6.17
C GLU A 218 -1.33 8.59 -7.11
N TYR A 219 -2.36 7.77 -7.34
CA TYR A 219 -3.48 8.15 -8.18
C TYR A 219 -4.26 9.31 -7.56
N ALA A 220 -4.55 9.26 -6.26
CA ALA A 220 -5.25 10.33 -5.57
C ALA A 220 -4.48 11.65 -5.62
N ARG A 221 -3.16 11.61 -5.40
CA ARG A 221 -2.27 12.77 -5.52
C ARG A 221 -2.33 13.39 -6.91
N ARG A 222 -2.24 12.56 -7.97
CA ARG A 222 -2.26 13.02 -9.36
C ARG A 222 -3.53 13.80 -9.72
N PHE A 223 -4.67 13.42 -9.14
CA PHE A 223 -5.97 14.06 -9.40
C PHE A 223 -6.40 15.01 -8.27
N ASN A 224 -5.55 15.24 -7.26
CA ASN A 224 -5.85 16.01 -6.06
C ASN A 224 -7.20 15.60 -5.41
N LEU A 225 -7.43 14.28 -5.33
CA LEU A 225 -8.64 13.68 -4.78
C LEU A 225 -8.45 13.35 -3.30
N PRO A 226 -9.21 13.93 -2.36
CA PRO A 226 -9.10 13.61 -0.95
C PRO A 226 -9.40 12.13 -0.66
N ILE A 227 -8.52 11.46 0.08
CA ILE A 227 -8.78 10.13 0.64
C ILE A 227 -9.16 10.27 2.10
N HIS A 228 -10.21 9.56 2.53
CA HIS A 228 -10.61 9.49 3.93
C HIS A 228 -10.50 8.06 4.44
N VAL A 229 -9.46 7.78 5.24
CA VAL A 229 -9.23 6.44 5.82
C VAL A 229 -10.05 6.31 7.09
N ARG A 230 -10.91 5.29 7.17
CA ARG A 230 -11.86 5.09 8.27
C ARG A 230 -12.00 3.63 8.66
N SER A 231 -12.48 3.39 9.88
CA SER A 231 -12.91 2.05 10.29
C SER A 231 -14.36 1.78 9.88
N SER A 232 -14.61 0.59 9.34
CA SER A 232 -15.98 0.09 9.13
C SER A 232 -16.67 -0.34 10.45
N PHE A 233 -15.90 -0.50 11.52
CA PHE A 233 -16.34 -1.00 12.83
C PHE A 233 -16.64 0.11 13.84
N SER A 234 -16.17 1.34 13.58
CA SER A 234 -16.38 2.49 14.44
C SER A 234 -17.03 3.66 13.70
N THR A 235 -17.50 4.66 14.45
CA THR A 235 -18.01 5.93 13.91
C THR A 235 -16.99 7.07 14.08
N LYS A 236 -15.76 6.76 14.49
CA LYS A 236 -14.70 7.76 14.60
C LYS A 236 -14.45 8.40 13.24
N GLU A 237 -13.92 9.62 13.26
CA GLU A 237 -13.75 10.40 12.03
C GLU A 237 -12.84 9.67 11.04
N GLY A 238 -11.63 9.28 11.46
CA GLY A 238 -10.64 8.68 10.57
C GLY A 238 -9.36 9.50 10.48
N THR A 239 -8.68 9.36 9.34
CA THR A 239 -7.55 10.18 8.88
C THR A 239 -7.83 10.72 7.49
N TRP A 240 -7.59 12.00 7.28
CA TRP A 240 -7.67 12.63 5.96
C TRP A 240 -6.30 12.64 5.28
N VAL A 241 -6.24 12.20 4.03
CA VAL A 241 -5.05 12.31 3.18
C VAL A 241 -5.32 13.33 2.08
N THR A 242 -4.56 14.41 2.08
CA THR A 242 -4.78 15.60 1.24
C THR A 242 -3.45 16.26 0.84
N SER A 243 -3.45 17.22 -0.07
CA SER A 243 -2.23 17.93 -0.50
C SER A 243 -1.73 18.95 0.52
N ASP A 244 -2.63 19.58 1.27
CA ASP A 244 -2.30 20.54 2.32
C ASP A 244 -2.96 20.10 3.64
N PRO A 245 -2.27 19.27 4.46
CA PRO A 245 -2.81 18.79 5.72
C PRO A 245 -2.79 19.85 6.83
N ALA A 246 -2.28 21.06 6.57
CA ALA A 246 -2.12 22.08 7.60
C ALA A 246 -3.48 22.48 8.20
N THR A 247 -3.58 22.37 9.53
CA THR A 247 -4.63 23.00 10.32
C THR A 247 -4.29 24.47 10.53
N GLU A 248 -5.30 25.35 10.50
CA GLU A 248 -5.17 26.69 11.09
C GLU A 248 -4.60 26.56 12.51
N GLY A 249 -3.40 27.10 12.75
CA GLY A 249 -2.79 27.18 14.09
C GLY A 249 -1.66 26.18 14.41
N THR A 250 -1.15 25.39 13.46
CA THR A 250 0.09 24.61 13.71
C THR A 250 1.31 25.53 13.77
N GLU A 251 1.95 25.59 14.94
CA GLU A 251 3.22 26.29 15.16
C GLU A 251 4.30 25.72 14.22
N VAL A 252 4.97 26.62 13.50
CA VAL A 252 5.85 26.33 12.35
C VAL A 252 7.24 25.82 12.78
N GLU A 253 7.53 25.72 14.09
CA GLU A 253 8.90 25.66 14.63
C GLU A 253 9.41 24.28 15.07
N GLN A 254 8.61 23.20 14.97
CA GLN A 254 9.10 21.84 15.30
C GLN A 254 9.12 20.91 14.07
N PRO A 255 10.10 19.98 13.97
CA PRO A 255 10.11 18.99 12.91
C PRO A 255 8.87 18.10 13.05
N ILE A 256 7.91 18.27 12.16
CA ILE A 256 6.74 17.42 12.06
C ILE A 256 7.20 16.07 11.51
N ILE A 257 7.50 15.15 12.43
CA ILE A 257 7.61 13.72 12.14
C ILE A 257 6.20 13.15 12.18
N SER A 258 5.79 12.54 11.07
CA SER A 258 4.45 12.00 10.89
C SER A 258 4.36 10.57 11.40
N GLY A 259 5.43 9.77 11.27
CA GLY A 259 5.42 8.42 11.80
C GLY A 259 6.69 7.62 11.59
N VAL A 260 6.64 6.38 12.07
CA VAL A 260 7.64 5.33 11.92
C VAL A 260 6.97 4.14 11.22
N ALA A 261 7.47 3.77 10.05
CA ALA A 261 7.04 2.60 9.31
C ALA A 261 8.10 1.49 9.40
N HIS A 262 7.68 0.24 9.22
CA HIS A 262 8.59 -0.89 9.20
C HIS A 262 8.16 -1.95 8.18
N ASP A 263 9.15 -2.71 7.71
CA ASP A 263 8.94 -3.85 6.82
C ASP A 263 9.86 -5.02 7.23
N ARG A 264 9.31 -6.24 7.19
CA ARG A 264 9.99 -7.51 7.52
C ARG A 264 9.96 -8.49 6.35
N SER A 265 9.47 -8.07 5.19
CA SER A 265 9.25 -8.92 4.00
C SER A 265 10.35 -8.81 2.94
N GLU A 266 11.40 -8.05 3.24
CA GLU A 266 12.53 -7.82 2.35
C GLU A 266 13.73 -8.69 2.74
N ALA A 267 14.54 -9.01 1.73
CA ALA A 267 15.89 -9.51 1.88
C ALA A 267 16.89 -8.50 1.30
N LYS A 268 18.16 -8.62 1.69
CA LYS A 268 19.27 -7.80 1.18
C LYS A 268 20.20 -8.67 0.35
N ILE A 269 20.54 -8.16 -0.84
CA ILE A 269 21.61 -8.71 -1.67
C ILE A 269 22.72 -7.66 -1.77
N THR A 270 23.97 -8.06 -1.60
CA THR A 270 25.14 -7.22 -1.86
C THR A 270 26.01 -7.85 -2.93
N VAL A 271 26.22 -7.12 -4.02
CA VAL A 271 27.18 -7.45 -5.07
C VAL A 271 28.52 -6.86 -4.66
N VAL A 272 29.43 -7.72 -4.21
CA VAL A 272 30.71 -7.30 -3.63
C VAL A 272 31.77 -7.16 -4.71
N GLY A 273 32.57 -6.10 -4.64
CA GLY A 273 33.71 -5.91 -5.51
C GLY A 273 33.34 -5.64 -6.97
N VAL A 274 32.29 -4.87 -7.20
CA VAL A 274 31.95 -4.37 -8.54
C VAL A 274 33.03 -3.37 -8.99
N PRO A 275 33.58 -3.49 -10.21
CA PRO A 275 34.51 -2.50 -10.73
C PRO A 275 33.85 -1.12 -10.78
N ASP A 276 34.53 -0.08 -10.30
CA ASP A 276 33.99 1.29 -10.32
C ASP A 276 34.18 1.90 -11.72
N LYS A 277 33.38 1.43 -12.68
CA LYS A 277 33.39 1.83 -14.08
C LYS A 277 31.99 2.20 -14.56
N VAL A 278 31.94 3.09 -15.55
CA VAL A 278 30.68 3.50 -16.17
C VAL A 278 29.97 2.29 -16.76
N GLY A 279 28.71 2.08 -16.37
CA GLY A 279 27.83 1.04 -16.92
C GLY A 279 27.67 -0.21 -16.07
N GLU A 280 28.52 -0.46 -15.07
CA GLU A 280 28.46 -1.69 -14.27
C GLU A 280 27.17 -1.79 -13.46
N ALA A 281 26.79 -0.71 -12.75
CA ALA A 281 25.50 -0.64 -12.07
C ALA A 281 24.32 -0.78 -13.05
N ALA A 282 24.41 -0.18 -14.24
CA ALA A 282 23.36 -0.28 -15.25
C ALA A 282 23.18 -1.72 -15.75
N ALA A 283 24.28 -2.48 -15.91
CA ALA A 283 24.22 -3.88 -16.26
C ALA A 283 23.53 -4.70 -15.17
N ILE A 284 23.91 -4.51 -13.90
CA ILE A 284 23.31 -5.21 -12.74
C ILE A 284 21.80 -4.98 -12.70
N PHE A 285 21.38 -3.71 -12.72
CA PHE A 285 19.96 -3.38 -12.62
C PHE A 285 19.17 -3.72 -13.88
N ARG A 286 19.80 -3.73 -15.07
CA ARG A 286 19.17 -4.25 -16.29
C ARG A 286 18.87 -5.74 -16.15
N THR A 287 19.83 -6.53 -15.67
CA THR A 287 19.63 -7.98 -15.48
C THR A 287 18.50 -8.28 -14.49
N LEU A 288 18.38 -7.49 -13.40
CA LEU A 288 17.30 -7.63 -12.45
C LEU A 288 15.94 -7.20 -13.03
N ALA A 289 15.91 -6.10 -13.80
CA ALA A 289 14.70 -5.61 -14.46
C ALA A 289 14.20 -6.57 -15.55
N ASP A 290 15.10 -7.17 -16.34
CA ASP A 290 14.75 -8.16 -17.37
C ASP A 290 14.21 -9.47 -16.76
N ALA A 291 14.51 -9.72 -15.49
CA ALA A 291 13.92 -10.79 -14.68
C ALA A 291 12.64 -10.36 -13.92
N GLU A 292 12.13 -9.16 -14.20
CA GLU A 292 10.93 -8.56 -13.58
C GLU A 292 10.99 -8.44 -12.04
N ILE A 293 12.18 -8.27 -11.47
CA ILE A 293 12.37 -8.14 -10.02
C ILE A 293 12.16 -6.70 -9.59
N ASN A 294 11.33 -6.49 -8.57
CA ASN A 294 11.15 -5.17 -7.96
C ASN A 294 12.21 -4.94 -6.88
N ILE A 295 12.94 -3.84 -7.01
CA ILE A 295 13.99 -3.43 -6.09
C ILE A 295 13.47 -2.22 -5.32
N ASP A 296 13.77 -2.14 -4.02
CA ASP A 296 13.42 -1.00 -3.18
C ASP A 296 14.66 -0.13 -2.86
N MET A 297 15.36 -0.41 -1.76
CA MET A 297 16.52 0.39 -1.37
C MET A 297 17.73 0.02 -2.23
N ILE A 298 18.46 1.02 -2.73
CA ILE A 298 19.76 0.86 -3.38
C ILE A 298 20.78 1.70 -2.61
N VAL A 299 21.87 1.08 -2.20
CA VAL A 299 22.98 1.75 -1.50
C VAL A 299 24.29 1.33 -2.14
N GLN A 300 25.03 2.33 -2.62
CA GLN A 300 26.39 2.19 -3.10
C GLN A 300 27.23 3.26 -2.38
N ASN A 301 28.31 2.84 -1.73
CA ASN A 301 29.24 3.77 -1.11
C ASN A 301 30.37 4.14 -2.10
N VAL A 302 31.15 5.16 -1.76
CA VAL A 302 32.34 5.54 -2.54
C VAL A 302 33.30 4.35 -2.67
N SER A 303 33.93 4.21 -3.84
CA SER A 303 34.85 3.10 -4.09
C SER A 303 36.07 3.18 -3.18
N ALA A 304 36.57 2.01 -2.77
CA ALA A 304 37.81 1.96 -2.01
C ALA A 304 38.95 2.40 -2.95
N ALA A 305 39.54 3.56 -2.66
CA ALA A 305 40.56 4.19 -3.52
C ALA A 305 41.77 3.28 -3.82
N ALA A 306 42.01 2.28 -2.97
CA ALA A 306 43.09 1.29 -3.14
C ALA A 306 42.78 0.20 -4.18
N THR A 307 41.50 -0.12 -4.43
CA THR A 307 41.10 -1.25 -5.30
C THR A 307 40.36 -0.81 -6.55
N GLY A 308 39.76 0.39 -6.56
CA GLY A 308 38.90 0.85 -7.66
C GLY A 308 37.62 0.00 -7.78
N ARG A 309 37.18 -0.60 -6.66
CA ARG A 309 35.97 -1.42 -6.57
C ARG A 309 35.02 -0.84 -5.54
N THR A 310 33.74 -1.13 -5.72
CA THR A 310 32.65 -0.73 -4.84
C THR A 310 31.68 -1.88 -4.63
N ASP A 311 30.93 -1.81 -3.54
CA ASP A 311 29.87 -2.75 -3.23
C ASP A 311 28.53 -2.09 -3.54
N ILE A 312 27.65 -2.83 -4.19
CA ILE A 312 26.29 -2.39 -4.46
C ILE A 312 25.35 -3.28 -3.68
N SER A 313 24.68 -2.70 -2.69
CA SER A 313 23.66 -3.38 -1.90
C SER A 313 22.28 -2.90 -2.31
N PHE A 314 21.32 -3.81 -2.33
CA PHE A 314 19.92 -3.47 -2.53
C PHE A 314 18.98 -4.40 -1.78
N THR A 315 17.76 -3.93 -1.53
CA THR A 315 16.68 -4.74 -0.96
C THR A 315 15.62 -5.10 -1.99
N LEU A 316 14.97 -6.24 -1.78
CA LEU A 316 13.92 -6.79 -2.63
C LEU A 316 13.02 -7.71 -1.80
N PRO A 317 11.79 -8.01 -2.25
CA PRO A 317 10.94 -9.00 -1.61
C PRO A 317 11.66 -10.35 -1.46
N THR A 318 11.55 -10.99 -0.29
CA THR A 318 12.22 -12.28 -0.03
C THR A 318 11.83 -13.38 -1.03
N SER A 319 10.62 -13.32 -1.57
CA SER A 319 10.14 -14.22 -2.63
C SER A 319 10.95 -14.16 -3.92
N ASP A 320 11.51 -12.99 -4.24
CA ASP A 320 12.20 -12.73 -5.51
C ASP A 320 13.71 -13.04 -5.42
N ALA A 321 14.23 -13.21 -4.20
CA ALA A 321 15.65 -13.44 -3.95
C ALA A 321 16.26 -14.65 -4.70
N PRO A 322 15.61 -15.83 -4.78
CA PRO A 322 16.16 -16.97 -5.52
C PRO A 322 16.35 -16.66 -7.02
N THR A 323 15.39 -15.96 -7.62
CA THR A 323 15.43 -15.53 -9.02
C THR A 323 16.54 -14.48 -9.21
N ALA A 324 16.62 -13.49 -8.32
CA ALA A 324 17.65 -12.45 -8.35
C ALA A 324 19.06 -13.02 -8.27
N LEU A 325 19.32 -13.91 -7.30
CA LEU A 325 20.62 -14.56 -7.13
C LEU A 325 21.00 -15.39 -8.36
N THR A 326 20.03 -16.07 -8.97
CA THR A 326 20.27 -16.86 -10.18
C THR A 326 20.62 -15.98 -11.37
N ALA A 327 19.92 -14.85 -11.55
CA ALA A 327 20.19 -13.90 -12.63
C ALA A 327 21.57 -13.24 -12.46
N LEU A 328 21.90 -12.79 -11.24
CA LEU A 328 23.18 -12.17 -10.93
C LEU A 328 24.37 -13.15 -11.07
N LYS A 329 24.22 -14.42 -10.67
CA LYS A 329 25.28 -15.42 -10.88
C LYS A 329 25.60 -15.64 -12.36
N LYS A 330 24.59 -15.61 -13.24
CA LYS A 330 24.80 -15.78 -14.69
C LYS A 330 25.55 -14.62 -15.34
N MET A 331 25.47 -13.43 -14.77
CA MET A 331 26.15 -12.24 -15.32
C MET A 331 27.55 -12.01 -14.73
N GLN A 332 28.03 -12.84 -13.81
CA GLN A 332 29.33 -12.67 -13.16
C GLN A 332 30.51 -12.63 -14.16
N ASP A 333 30.37 -13.30 -15.29
CA ASP A 333 31.39 -13.26 -16.37
C ASP A 333 31.36 -11.93 -17.14
N GLN A 334 30.24 -11.22 -17.14
CA GLN A 334 30.06 -9.93 -17.82
C GLN A 334 30.45 -8.76 -16.91
N VAL A 335 29.94 -8.78 -15.67
CA VAL A 335 30.30 -7.83 -14.61
C VAL A 335 31.17 -8.59 -13.63
N VAL A 336 32.48 -8.35 -13.69
CA VAL A 336 33.47 -9.07 -12.89
C VAL A 336 33.38 -8.62 -11.43
N PHE A 337 32.40 -9.13 -10.68
CA PHE A 337 32.27 -8.94 -9.23
C PHE A 337 32.83 -10.15 -8.47
N GLU A 338 33.19 -9.96 -7.20
CA GLU A 338 33.88 -10.97 -6.39
C GLU A 338 32.92 -12.02 -5.83
N THR A 339 31.84 -11.58 -5.17
CA THR A 339 30.86 -12.48 -4.56
C THR A 339 29.49 -11.82 -4.42
N LEU A 340 28.47 -12.63 -4.16
CA LEU A 340 27.13 -12.18 -3.77
C LEU A 340 26.90 -12.56 -2.31
N LEU A 341 26.57 -11.57 -1.49
CA LEU A 341 26.08 -11.79 -0.13
C LEU A 341 24.56 -11.71 -0.12
N PHE A 342 23.92 -12.62 0.60
CA PHE A 342 22.48 -12.70 0.76
C PHE A 342 22.13 -12.79 2.24
N ASP A 343 21.11 -12.04 2.63
CA ASP A 343 20.65 -11.95 4.00
C ASP A 343 19.14 -11.71 4.01
N ASP A 344 18.38 -12.68 4.50
CA ASP A 344 16.92 -12.63 4.63
C ASP A 344 16.45 -12.39 6.07
N GLN A 345 17.38 -12.21 7.01
CA GLN A 345 17.08 -11.96 8.43
C GLN A 345 17.18 -10.47 8.75
N ILE A 346 16.64 -9.64 7.86
CA ILE A 346 16.66 -8.19 8.00
C ILE A 346 15.27 -7.61 8.26
N GLY A 347 15.24 -6.39 8.78
CA GLY A 347 14.07 -5.54 8.75
C GLY A 347 14.42 -4.11 8.39
N LYS A 348 13.48 -3.42 7.75
CA LYS A 348 13.57 -2.02 7.38
C LYS A 348 12.77 -1.20 8.39
N VAL A 349 13.38 -0.16 8.96
CA VAL A 349 12.70 0.80 9.85
C VAL A 349 12.90 2.19 9.28
N SER A 350 11.81 2.92 9.08
CA SER A 350 11.83 4.23 8.42
C SER A 350 11.13 5.28 9.26
N LEU A 351 11.80 6.41 9.44
CA LEU A 351 11.24 7.63 10.02
C LEU A 351 10.74 8.52 8.88
N ILE A 352 9.49 8.96 8.92
CA ILE A 352 8.85 9.78 7.88
C ILE A 352 8.35 11.10 8.47
N GLY A 353 8.61 12.22 7.78
CA GLY A 353 8.02 13.51 8.11
C GLY A 353 8.47 14.65 7.22
N ALA A 354 7.54 15.52 6.82
CA ALA A 354 7.85 16.70 6.02
C ALA A 354 8.82 17.68 6.74
N GLY A 355 8.80 17.69 8.07
CA GLY A 355 9.66 18.56 8.89
C GLY A 355 11.15 18.24 8.85
N MET A 356 11.56 17.15 8.21
CA MET A 356 12.96 16.70 8.16
C MET A 356 13.87 17.63 7.34
N ARG A 357 13.32 18.31 6.32
CA ARG A 357 14.09 19.20 5.41
C ARG A 357 14.72 20.40 6.14
N SER A 358 14.04 20.91 7.16
CA SER A 358 14.34 22.20 7.79
C SER A 358 14.99 22.07 9.17
N HIS A 359 15.21 20.85 9.69
CA HIS A 359 15.66 20.64 11.08
C HIS A 359 16.91 19.76 11.17
N PRO A 360 18.12 20.36 11.32
CA PRO A 360 19.40 19.65 11.28
C PRO A 360 19.70 18.69 12.45
N GLY A 361 18.73 18.29 13.29
CA GLY A 361 18.92 17.38 14.42
C GLY A 361 18.20 16.02 14.30
N VAL A 362 17.32 15.84 13.31
CA VAL A 362 16.46 14.66 13.20
C VAL A 362 17.28 13.38 13.07
N THR A 363 18.26 13.36 12.16
CA THR A 363 19.10 12.19 11.91
C THR A 363 19.90 11.77 13.14
N ALA A 364 20.52 12.75 13.82
CA ALA A 364 21.31 12.49 15.04
C ALA A 364 20.43 11.91 16.16
N LYS A 365 19.23 12.44 16.33
CA LYS A 365 18.26 11.95 17.32
C LYS A 365 17.77 10.54 17.00
N PHE A 366 17.48 10.25 15.72
CA PHE A 366 17.03 8.93 15.29
C PHE A 366 18.11 7.87 15.52
N PHE A 367 19.35 8.12 15.09
CA PHE A 367 20.45 7.16 15.31
C PHE A 367 20.83 7.02 16.78
N GLY A 368 20.77 8.11 17.56
CA GLY A 368 20.95 8.07 19.01
C GLY A 368 19.91 7.16 19.68
N ALA A 369 18.63 7.31 19.31
CA ALA A 369 17.55 6.48 19.86
C ALA A 369 17.74 4.98 19.56
N LEU A 370 18.18 4.64 18.34
CA LEU A 370 18.48 3.26 17.98
C LEU A 370 19.69 2.71 18.76
N ALA A 371 20.75 3.51 18.89
CA ALA A 371 21.93 3.14 19.65
C ALA A 371 21.63 2.92 21.15
N ASP A 372 20.83 3.79 21.77
CA ASP A 372 20.40 3.67 23.16
C ASP A 372 19.55 2.41 23.40
N ALA A 373 18.83 1.96 22.37
CA ALA A 373 18.07 0.71 22.38
C ALA A 373 18.91 -0.54 22.06
N GLY A 374 20.22 -0.39 21.81
CA GLY A 374 21.12 -1.50 21.45
C GLY A 374 20.88 -2.05 20.04
N VAL A 375 20.25 -1.28 19.16
CA VAL A 375 19.95 -1.67 17.78
C VAL A 375 21.13 -1.30 16.88
N ASN A 376 21.68 -2.28 16.19
CA ASN A 376 22.76 -2.04 15.23
C ASN A 376 22.21 -1.64 13.86
N ILE A 377 22.79 -0.61 13.25
CA ILE A 377 22.39 -0.13 11.92
C ILE A 377 23.28 -0.78 10.87
N GLY A 378 22.71 -1.63 10.02
CA GLY A 378 23.43 -2.28 8.92
C GLY A 378 23.54 -1.44 7.66
N MET A 379 22.52 -0.64 7.35
CA MET A 379 22.47 0.20 6.14
C MET A 379 21.62 1.43 6.40
N ILE A 380 21.91 2.53 5.72
CA ILE A 380 21.18 3.80 5.80
C ILE A 380 20.83 4.25 4.38
N SER A 381 19.60 4.70 4.18
CA SER A 381 19.17 5.42 2.98
C SER A 381 18.22 6.56 3.36
N THR A 382 18.20 7.63 2.58
CA THR A 382 17.43 8.84 2.91
C THR A 382 16.74 9.41 1.67
N SER A 383 15.52 9.91 1.85
CA SER A 383 14.82 10.81 0.91
C SER A 383 14.72 12.21 1.52
N GLU A 384 14.05 13.15 0.85
CA GLU A 384 13.84 14.50 1.39
C GLU A 384 13.02 14.52 2.69
N ILE A 385 12.17 13.50 2.92
CA ILE A 385 11.24 13.43 4.06
C ILE A 385 11.26 12.05 4.75
N ARG A 386 12.32 11.26 4.51
CA ARG A 386 12.46 9.89 5.02
C ARG A 386 13.91 9.58 5.39
N ILE A 387 14.12 8.90 6.51
CA ILE A 387 15.36 8.15 6.79
C ILE A 387 14.98 6.69 7.02
N SER A 388 15.59 5.78 6.25
CA SER A 388 15.39 4.34 6.35
C SER A 388 16.68 3.68 6.81
N VAL A 389 16.57 2.75 7.74
CA VAL A 389 17.67 1.90 8.20
C VAL A 389 17.32 0.43 8.04
N ILE A 390 18.34 -0.37 7.73
CA ILE A 390 18.25 -1.83 7.81
C ILE A 390 18.84 -2.28 9.14
N VAL A 391 18.08 -3.08 9.88
CA VAL A 391 18.43 -3.67 11.18
C VAL A 391 18.20 -5.18 11.12
N ASP A 392 18.67 -5.92 12.12
CA ASP A 392 18.35 -7.34 12.23
C ASP A 392 16.84 -7.52 12.47
N GLN A 393 16.25 -8.56 11.88
CA GLN A 393 14.79 -8.74 11.88
C GLN A 393 14.20 -8.83 13.30
N ASP A 394 14.93 -9.41 14.25
CA ASP A 394 14.52 -9.52 15.66
C ASP A 394 14.56 -8.17 16.41
N GLN A 395 15.33 -7.20 15.92
CA GLN A 395 15.47 -5.86 16.52
C GLN A 395 14.45 -4.84 16.02
N VAL A 396 13.64 -5.17 15.01
CA VAL A 396 12.67 -4.23 14.39
C VAL A 396 11.71 -3.62 15.41
N ASP A 397 11.14 -4.42 16.32
CA ASP A 397 10.17 -3.89 17.30
C ASP A 397 10.84 -2.93 18.29
N ALA A 398 12.05 -3.24 18.73
CA ALA A 398 12.84 -2.36 19.59
C ALA A 398 13.18 -1.05 18.88
N ALA A 399 13.60 -1.13 17.62
CA ALA A 399 13.92 0.02 16.77
C ALA A 399 12.71 0.94 16.55
N VAL A 400 11.55 0.36 16.21
CA VAL A 400 10.30 1.10 16.01
C VAL A 400 9.88 1.82 17.30
N ASN A 401 9.86 1.10 18.44
CA ASN A 401 9.47 1.70 19.72
C ASN A 401 10.45 2.80 20.16
N ALA A 402 11.75 2.58 20.03
CA ALA A 402 12.76 3.57 20.39
C ALA A 402 12.64 4.86 19.55
N ALA A 403 12.48 4.71 18.23
CA ALA A 403 12.26 5.84 17.35
C ALA A 403 10.95 6.57 17.66
N HIS A 404 9.87 5.83 17.86
CA HIS A 404 8.54 6.38 18.14
C HIS A 404 8.54 7.24 19.42
N SER A 405 9.09 6.71 20.51
CA SER A 405 9.19 7.44 21.78
C SER A 405 10.17 8.62 21.68
N ALA A 406 11.30 8.47 20.98
CA ALA A 406 12.26 9.56 20.82
C ALA A 406 11.63 10.79 20.16
N PHE A 407 10.76 10.59 19.15
CA PHE A 407 10.09 11.69 18.45
C PHE A 407 8.77 12.15 19.08
N ASN A 408 8.49 11.78 20.34
CA ASN A 408 7.27 12.17 21.06
C ASN A 408 5.98 11.84 20.30
N LEU A 409 5.97 10.68 19.64
CA LEU A 409 4.80 10.18 18.91
C LEU A 409 3.86 9.34 19.80
N ASP A 410 4.33 8.99 21.00
CA ASP A 410 3.57 8.26 22.02
C ASP A 410 2.29 9.02 22.39
N ALA A 411 1.15 8.31 22.36
CA ALA A 411 -0.09 8.78 22.96
C ALA A 411 -0.06 8.58 24.49
N ASP A 412 -0.71 9.50 25.22
CA ASP A 412 -0.86 9.41 26.68
C ASP A 412 -1.72 8.21 27.12
N GLN A 413 -2.61 7.75 26.23
CA GLN A 413 -3.46 6.59 26.42
C GLN A 413 -3.47 5.74 25.13
N VAL A 414 -3.75 4.44 25.25
CA VAL A 414 -3.86 3.55 24.08
C VAL A 414 -5.07 3.97 23.24
N GLU A 415 -4.82 4.57 22.08
CA GLU A 415 -5.87 5.03 21.16
C GLU A 415 -6.29 3.98 20.13
N ALA A 416 -5.40 3.05 19.82
CA ALA A 416 -5.55 2.13 18.72
C ALA A 416 -6.42 0.92 19.06
N VAL A 417 -7.44 0.69 18.25
CA VAL A 417 -8.23 -0.54 18.25
C VAL A 417 -8.10 -1.17 16.87
N VAL A 418 -7.52 -2.37 16.82
CA VAL A 418 -7.47 -3.20 15.61
C VAL A 418 -8.64 -4.16 15.66
N TYR A 419 -9.64 -3.95 14.81
CA TYR A 419 -10.91 -4.69 14.86
C TYR A 419 -10.86 -6.03 14.15
N GLY A 420 -9.83 -6.27 13.32
CA GLY A 420 -9.68 -7.47 12.50
C GLY A 420 -8.43 -7.43 11.63
N GLY A 421 -8.34 -8.41 10.73
CA GLY A 421 -7.24 -8.55 9.76
C GLY A 421 -6.12 -9.45 10.28
N THR A 422 -5.72 -10.42 9.44
CA THR A 422 -4.64 -11.39 9.74
C THR A 422 -3.24 -10.76 9.68
N GLY A 423 -3.12 -9.56 9.10
CA GLY A 423 -1.83 -8.89 8.89
C GLY A 423 -0.94 -9.56 7.85
N ARG A 424 -1.44 -10.57 7.13
CA ARG A 424 -0.74 -11.27 6.06
C ARG A 424 -0.46 -10.34 4.89
#